data_AF-A0A0F9JJV5-F1
#
_entry.id   AF-A0A0F9JJV5-F1
#
_cell.length_a   1.000
_cell.length_b   1.000
_cell.length_c   1.000
_cell.angle_alpha   90.00
_cell.angle_beta   90.00
_cell.angle_gamma   90.00
#
_symmetry.space_group_name_H-M   'P 1'
#
loop_
_entity.id
_entity.type
_entity.pdbx_description
1 polymer ?
#
loop_
_entity_poly.entity_id
_entity_poly.type
_entity_poly.pdbx_seq_one_letter_code
_entity_poly.pdbx_strand_id
1 'polypeptide(L)' 'MTNQWAIMDTAGIIFRGTEEEMKARWSDPDSIYTKEDVHGDLELIEIHETVK' A
#
# COMPACT_ATOMS: atom_id res chain seq x y z
N MET A 1 -1.61 8.09 17.88
CA MET A 1 -1.52 8.41 16.44
C MET A 1 -1.40 7.07 15.75
N THR A 2 -2.37 6.70 14.92
CA THR A 2 -2.32 5.42 14.21
C THR A 2 -1.49 5.66 12.96
N ASN A 3 -0.32 5.02 12.87
CA ASN A 3 0.51 5.12 11.67
C ASN A 3 -0.25 4.46 10.52
N GLN A 4 -0.54 5.23 9.48
CA GLN A 4 -1.26 4.74 8.32
C GLN A 4 -0.24 4.30 7.29
N TRP A 5 -0.48 3.17 6.65
CA TRP A 5 0.39 2.62 5.60
C TRP A 5 -0.41 2.45 4.31
N ALA A 6 0.29 2.41 3.18
CA ALA A 6 -0.31 2.15 1.89
C ALA A 6 0.61 1.30 1.00
N ILE A 7 -0.03 0.53 0.13
CA ILE A 7 0.60 -0.07 -1.04
C ILE A 7 0.17 0.74 -2.25
N MET A 8 1.13 1.24 -3.00
CA MET A 8 0.89 2.04 -4.20
C MET A 8 1.72 1.52 -5.37
N ASP A 9 1.30 1.90 -6.56
CA ASP A 9 2.06 1.75 -7.79
C ASP A 9 2.25 3.12 -8.46
N THR A 10 2.71 3.09 -9.71
CA THR A 10 2.87 4.31 -10.53
C THR A 10 1.56 5.06 -10.83
N ALA A 11 0.39 4.40 -10.76
CA ALA A 11 -0.91 5.02 -10.98
C ALA A 11 -1.50 5.61 -9.68
N GLY A 12 -1.12 5.08 -8.53
CA GLY A 12 -1.42 5.67 -7.23
C GLY A 12 -1.62 4.64 -6.12
N ILE A 13 -2.38 5.04 -5.09
CA ILE A 13 -2.67 4.16 -3.94
C ILE A 13 -3.64 3.07 -4.35
N ILE A 14 -3.22 1.81 -4.18
CA ILE A 14 -4.04 0.62 -4.40
C ILE A 14 -4.72 0.23 -3.08
N PHE A 15 -3.93 0.10 -2.01
CA PHE A 15 -4.43 -0.23 -0.67
C PHE A 15 -3.97 0.79 0.36
N ARG A 16 -4.82 1.06 1.35
CA ARG A 16 -4.51 1.91 2.50
C ARG A 16 -5.07 1.29 3.77
N GLY A 17 -4.29 1.27 4.84
CA GLY A 17 -4.74 0.72 6.11
C GLY A 17 -3.70 0.85 7.21
N THR A 18 -3.79 -0.03 8.20
CA THR A 18 -2.78 -0.12 9.27
C THR A 18 -1.50 -0.78 8.76
N GLU A 19 -0.40 -0.62 9.51
CA GLU A 19 0.88 -1.28 9.22
C GLU A 19 0.72 -2.80 9.07
N GLU A 20 0.02 -3.45 9.99
CA GLU A 20 -0.16 -4.92 9.98
C GLU A 20 -0.93 -5.37 8.74
N GLU A 21 -2.00 -4.67 8.38
CA GLU A 21 -2.81 -4.99 7.19
C GLU A 21 -2.03 -4.83 5.89
N MET A 22 -1.18 -3.81 5.78
CA MET A 22 -0.38 -3.57 4.59
C MET A 22 0.80 -4.54 4.52
N LYS A 23 1.46 -4.85 5.64
CA LYS A 23 2.50 -5.89 5.68
C LYS A 23 1.98 -7.28 5.34
N ALA A 24 0.76 -7.62 5.80
CA ALA A 24 0.13 -8.90 5.45
C ALA A 24 -0.11 -9.01 3.93
N ARG A 25 -0.53 -7.92 3.28
CA ARG A 25 -0.67 -7.86 1.82
C ARG A 25 0.69 -7.89 1.12
N TRP A 26 1.66 -7.16 1.64
CA TRP A 26 3.02 -7.09 1.10
C TRP A 26 3.78 -8.42 1.18
N SER A 27 3.38 -9.31 2.08
CA SER A 27 3.93 -10.67 2.16
C SER A 27 3.58 -11.54 0.96
N ASP A 28 2.58 -11.16 0.17
CA ASP A 28 2.14 -11.87 -1.04
C ASP A 28 1.82 -10.86 -2.17
N PRO A 29 2.85 -10.19 -2.73
CA PRO A 29 2.67 -9.14 -3.71
C PRO A 29 2.17 -9.68 -5.05
N ASP A 30 2.47 -10.94 -5.40
CA ASP A 30 1.94 -11.60 -6.61
C ASP A 30 0.39 -11.65 -6.61
N SER A 31 -0.21 -11.85 -5.44
CA SER A 31 -1.67 -11.80 -5.27
C SER A 31 -2.25 -10.40 -5.51
N ILE A 32 -1.45 -9.35 -5.33
CA ILE A 32 -1.83 -7.96 -5.66
C ILE A 32 -1.80 -7.76 -7.17
N TYR A 33 -0.72 -8.14 -7.84
CA TYR A 33 -0.59 -8.05 -9.31
C TYR A 33 -1.66 -8.84 -10.07
N THR A 34 -2.20 -9.91 -9.48
CA THR A 34 -3.22 -10.76 -10.12
C THR A 34 -4.65 -10.27 -9.89
N LYS A 35 -4.90 -9.44 -8.88
CA LYS A 35 -6.24 -8.99 -8.48
C LYS A 35 -6.51 -7.53 -8.78
N GLU A 36 -5.47 -6.70 -8.73
CA GLU A 36 -5.56 -5.27 -8.93
C GLU A 36 -4.96 -4.88 -10.29
N ASP A 37 -5.43 -3.77 -10.85
CA ASP A 37 -4.86 -3.19 -12.07
C ASP A 37 -3.58 -2.44 -11.70
N VAL A 38 -2.47 -3.19 -11.63
CA VAL A 38 -1.15 -2.65 -11.27
C VAL A 38 -0.38 -2.26 -12.53
N HIS A 39 0.04 -1.00 -12.61
CA HIS A 39 0.70 -0.40 -13.78
C HIS A 39 2.23 -0.28 -13.65
N GLY A 40 2.82 -0.71 -12.53
CA GLY A 40 4.26 -0.67 -12.31
C GLY A 40 4.72 -1.40 -11.05
N ASP A 41 5.92 -1.09 -10.58
CA ASP A 41 6.43 -1.65 -9.34
C ASP A 41 5.57 -1.19 -8.16
N LEU A 42 5.21 -2.15 -7.30
CA LEU A 42 4.54 -1.85 -6.04
C LEU A 42 5.55 -1.24 -5.05
N GLU A 43 5.05 -0.34 -4.21
CA GLU A 43 5.79 0.26 -3.09
C GLU A 43 4.93 0.25 -1.83
N LEU A 44 5.53 -0.17 -0.71
CA LEU A 44 4.94 -0.09 0.61
C LEU A 44 5.45 1.17 1.33
N ILE A 45 4.55 2.11 1.60
CA ILE A 45 4.90 3.41 2.20
C ILE A 45 4.14 3.69 3.50
N GLU A 46 4.74 4.47 4.38
CA GLU A 46 4.08 5.03 5.56
C GLU A 46 3.52 6.42 5.24
N ILE A 47 2.21 6.60 5.42
CA ILE A 47 1.51 7.86 5.21
C ILE A 47 1.52 8.66 6.51
N HIS A 48 2.26 9.77 6.48
CA HIS A 48 2.21 10.79 7.51
C HIS A 48 1.25 11.89 7.06
N GLU A 49 0.01 11.89 7.57
CA GLU A 49 -0.88 13.04 7.36
C GLU A 49 -0.28 14.26 8.08
N THR A 50 0.30 15.17 7.30
CA THR A 50 0.73 16.46 7.82
C THR A 50 -0.52 17.28 8.08
N VAL A 51 -0.97 17.29 9.33
CA VAL A 51 -2.01 18.20 9.80
C VAL A 51 -1.44 19.62 9.66
N LYS A 52 -1.97 20.38 8.70
CA LYS A 52 -1.68 21.82 8.53
C LYS A 52 -2.41 22.64 9.58
#